data_AF-A0A1N6JIW8-F1
#
_entry.id   AF-A0A1N6JIW8-F1
#
_cell.length_a   1.000
_cell.length_b   1.000
_cell.length_c   1.000
_cell.angle_alpha   90.00
_cell.angle_beta   90.00
_cell.angle_gamma   90.00
#
_symmetry.space_group_name_H-M   'P 1'
#
loop_
_entity.id
_entity.type
_entity.pdbx_description
1 polymer ?
#
loop_
_entity_poly.entity_id
_entity_poly.type
_entity_poly.pdbx_seq_one_letter_code
_entity_poly.pdbx_strand_id
1 'polypeptide(L)'
;MKSAEQERLAGVIEALAALRLQMDGDLDRALILLTLFIAAACKERASANLNAREDTLNASVIARITGIPRESVRRKLEAMREDGWVVRDAESNWCVAQSSRRSITELYSPLMDLGRPLLASPESDGKKP
;
A
#
# COMPACT_ATOMS: atom_id res chain seq x y z
N MET A 1 14.62 -15.55 26.03
CA MET A 1 13.49 -14.66 25.71
C MET A 1 13.95 -13.71 24.63
N LYS A 2 13.39 -13.77 23.42
CA LYS A 2 13.65 -12.73 22.41
C LYS A 2 12.98 -11.45 22.91
N SER A 3 13.59 -10.28 22.67
CA SER A 3 12.93 -9.03 23.03
C SER A 3 11.69 -8.83 22.14
N ALA A 4 10.65 -8.17 22.63
CA ALA A 4 9.45 -7.87 21.84
C ALA A 4 9.77 -7.12 20.52
N GLU A 5 10.88 -6.40 20.48
CA GLU A 5 11.39 -5.76 19.26
C GLU A 5 11.90 -6.77 18.23
N GLN A 6 12.65 -7.79 18.67
CA GLN A 6 13.15 -8.85 17.79
C GLN A 6 12.01 -9.67 17.18
N GLU A 7 10.94 -9.93 17.94
CA GLU A 7 9.75 -10.62 17.44
C GLU A 7 9.00 -9.78 16.40
N ARG A 8 8.88 -8.45 16.60
CA ARG A 8 8.30 -7.55 15.60
C ARG A 8 9.12 -7.51 14.31
N LEU A 9 10.44 -7.38 14.42
CA LEU A 9 11.32 -7.37 13.25
C LEU A 9 11.26 -8.70 12.47
N ALA A 10 11.17 -9.83 13.18
CA ALA A 10 10.95 -11.13 12.54
C ALA A 10 9.62 -11.16 11.75
N GLY A 11 8.54 -10.65 12.32
CA GLY A 11 7.25 -10.54 11.63
C GLY A 11 7.30 -9.65 10.37
N VAL A 12 8.04 -8.54 10.41
CA VAL A 12 8.24 -7.69 9.22
C VAL A 12 8.98 -8.45 8.12
N ILE A 13 10.03 -9.20 8.48
CA ILE A 13 10.81 -10.00 7.52
C ILE A 13 9.95 -11.07 6.88
N GLU A 14 9.15 -11.79 7.68
CA GLU A 14 8.22 -12.83 7.18
C GLU A 14 7.19 -12.24 6.22
N ALA A 15 6.61 -11.08 6.54
CA ALA A 15 5.66 -10.41 5.69
C ALA A 15 6.28 -9.94 4.36
N LEU A 16 7.48 -9.36 4.40
CA LEU A 16 8.22 -8.97 3.19
C LEU A 16 8.62 -10.17 2.33
N ALA A 17 8.99 -11.29 2.95
CA ALA A 17 9.30 -12.53 2.23
C ALA A 17 8.06 -13.09 1.52
N ALA A 18 6.91 -13.10 2.19
CA ALA A 18 5.64 -13.53 1.60
C ALA A 18 5.24 -12.63 0.41
N LEU A 19 5.35 -11.30 0.56
CA LEU A 19 5.10 -10.33 -0.50
C LEU A 19 6.02 -10.54 -1.70
N ARG A 20 7.31 -10.78 -1.44
CA ARG A 20 8.28 -11.06 -2.49
C ARG A 20 7.88 -12.30 -3.29
N LEU A 21 7.43 -13.37 -2.64
CA LEU A 21 6.99 -14.59 -3.33
C LEU A 21 5.74 -14.37 -4.19
N GLN A 22 4.76 -13.60 -3.70
CA GLN A 22 3.54 -13.32 -4.46
C GLN A 22 3.76 -12.37 -5.64
N MET A 23 4.80 -11.54 -5.58
CA MET A 23 5.14 -10.57 -6.63
C MET A 23 6.30 -11.03 -7.52
N ASP A 24 6.52 -12.35 -7.64
CA ASP A 24 7.58 -12.93 -8.48
C ASP A 24 8.97 -12.34 -8.22
N GLY A 25 9.29 -12.08 -6.96
CA GLY A 25 10.55 -11.46 -6.54
C GLY A 25 10.58 -9.94 -6.54
N ASP A 26 9.57 -9.28 -7.10
CA ASP A 26 9.55 -7.84 -7.36
C ASP A 26 8.83 -7.04 -6.25
N LEU A 27 9.58 -6.65 -5.21
CA LEU A 27 9.03 -5.86 -4.09
C LEU A 27 8.58 -4.44 -4.50
N ASP A 28 9.03 -3.90 -5.63
CA ASP A 28 8.51 -2.62 -6.12
C ASP A 28 7.04 -2.76 -6.55
N ARG A 29 6.65 -3.90 -7.13
CA ARG A 29 5.24 -4.19 -7.43
C ARG A 29 4.40 -4.19 -6.15
N ALA A 30 4.93 -4.80 -5.09
CA ALA A 30 4.27 -4.79 -3.77
C ALA A 30 4.11 -3.35 -3.24
N LEU A 31 5.14 -2.50 -3.37
CA LEU A 31 5.08 -1.11 -2.91
C LEU A 31 4.09 -0.26 -3.74
N ILE A 32 4.06 -0.45 -5.06
CA ILE A 32 3.09 0.21 -5.96
C ILE A 32 1.67 -0.20 -5.57
N LEU A 33 1.42 -1.50 -5.39
CA LEU A 33 0.09 -2.01 -5.05
C LEU A 33 -0.41 -1.49 -3.70
N LEU A 34 0.48 -1.44 -2.70
CA LEU A 34 0.19 -0.88 -1.39
C LEU A 34 -0.18 0.60 -1.46
N THR A 35 0.55 1.36 -2.29
CA THR A 35 0.28 2.79 -2.53
C THR A 35 -1.13 2.99 -3.11
N LEU A 36 -1.50 2.19 -4.11
CA LEU A 36 -2.84 2.22 -4.71
C LEU A 36 -3.93 1.81 -3.71
N PHE A 37 -3.67 0.78 -2.90
CA PHE A 37 -4.62 0.27 -1.91
C PHE A 37 -4.92 1.30 -0.81
N ILE A 38 -3.88 1.94 -0.25
CA ILE A 38 -4.03 2.98 0.77
C ILE A 38 -4.81 4.17 0.20
N ALA A 39 -4.46 4.63 -1.01
CA ALA A 39 -5.15 5.75 -1.63
C ALA A 39 -6.62 5.43 -1.95
N ALA A 40 -6.95 4.20 -2.34
CA ALA A 40 -8.33 3.76 -2.50
C ALA A 40 -9.10 3.78 -1.17
N ALA A 41 -8.50 3.31 -0.08
CA ALA A 41 -9.11 3.35 1.25
C ALA A 41 -9.30 4.80 1.77
N CYS A 42 -8.36 5.70 1.48
CA CYS A 42 -8.49 7.12 1.78
C CYS A 42 -9.63 7.78 0.97
N LYS A 43 -9.78 7.41 -0.32
CA LYS A 43 -10.87 7.91 -1.17
C LYS A 43 -12.25 7.43 -0.70
N GLU A 44 -12.38 6.17 -0.27
CA GLU A 44 -13.63 5.68 0.33
C GLU A 44 -14.00 6.45 1.61
N ARG A 45 -13.04 6.64 2.52
CA ARG A 45 -13.27 7.42 3.75
C ARG A 45 -13.59 8.88 3.48
N ALA A 46 -12.96 9.46 2.46
CA ALA A 46 -13.17 10.84 2.13
C ALA A 46 -14.34 11.07 1.16
N SER A 47 -14.86 10.05 0.48
CA SER A 47 -16.15 10.16 -0.21
C SER A 47 -17.33 10.39 0.74
N ALA A 48 -17.14 10.12 2.04
CA ALA A 48 -18.05 10.54 3.12
C ALA A 48 -17.89 12.04 3.50
N ASN A 49 -16.86 12.73 3.01
CA ASN A 49 -16.54 14.14 3.26
C ASN A 49 -16.14 14.81 1.94
N LEU A 50 -17.07 15.48 1.27
CA LEU A 50 -17.06 16.02 -0.11
C LEU A 50 -15.85 16.88 -0.61
N ASN A 51 -14.70 16.90 0.08
CA ASN A 51 -13.53 17.72 -0.21
C ASN A 51 -12.20 16.96 -0.35
N ALA A 52 -12.17 15.62 -0.40
CA ALA A 52 -10.93 14.96 -0.80
C ALA A 52 -10.67 15.20 -2.28
N ARG A 53 -9.68 16.04 -2.55
CA ARG A 53 -9.00 16.19 -3.84
C ARG A 53 -8.94 14.84 -4.55
N GLU A 54 -9.40 14.84 -5.79
CA GLU A 54 -9.21 13.76 -6.75
C GLU A 54 -7.70 13.56 -6.98
N ASP A 55 -7.04 12.86 -6.05
CA ASP A 55 -5.68 12.39 -6.23
C ASP A 55 -5.71 11.22 -7.21
N THR A 56 -5.79 11.60 -8.48
CA THR A 56 -5.58 10.75 -9.64
C THR A 56 -4.22 10.05 -9.51
N LEU A 57 -4.22 8.75 -9.19
CA LEU A 57 -3.01 7.95 -9.08
C LEU A 57 -2.52 7.53 -10.46
N ASN A 58 -1.97 8.50 -11.19
CA ASN A 58 -1.21 8.23 -12.39
C ASN A 58 0.24 7.80 -12.04
N ALA A 59 0.95 7.26 -13.03
CA ALA A 59 2.32 6.77 -12.85
C ALA A 59 3.31 7.81 -12.30
N SER A 60 3.09 9.10 -12.56
CA SER A 60 3.96 10.18 -12.04
C SER A 60 3.76 10.37 -10.54
N VAL A 61 2.52 10.32 -10.05
CA VAL A 61 2.21 10.43 -8.63
C VAL A 61 2.78 9.23 -7.89
N ILE A 62 2.61 8.02 -8.43
CA ILE A 62 3.14 6.79 -7.85
C ILE A 62 4.67 6.83 -7.80
N ALA A 63 5.34 7.26 -8.88
CA ALA A 63 6.79 7.42 -8.91
C ALA A 63 7.29 8.39 -7.83
N ARG A 64 6.58 9.51 -7.64
CA ARG A 64 6.91 10.48 -6.60
C ARG A 64 6.75 9.92 -5.18
N ILE A 65 5.69 9.15 -4.92
CA ILE A 65 5.42 8.56 -3.60
C ILE A 65 6.43 7.45 -3.28
N THR A 66 6.70 6.59 -4.26
CA THR A 66 7.50 5.37 -4.06
C THR A 66 8.99 5.57 -4.27
N GLY A 67 9.41 6.64 -4.96
CA GLY A 67 10.78 6.84 -5.41
C GLY A 67 11.19 5.95 -6.60
N ILE A 68 10.29 5.10 -7.10
CA ILE A 68 10.55 4.23 -8.25
C ILE A 68 10.53 5.09 -9.53
N PRO A 69 11.49 4.94 -10.46
CA PRO A 69 11.48 5.68 -11.72
C PRO A 69 10.16 5.53 -12.47
N ARG A 70 9.64 6.63 -13.03
CA ARG A 70 8.32 6.67 -13.70
C ARG A 70 8.16 5.60 -14.77
N GLU A 71 9.20 5.33 -15.55
CA GLU A 71 9.15 4.30 -16.60
C GLU A 71 9.05 2.89 -16.00
N SER A 72 9.79 2.62 -14.91
CA SER A 72 9.66 1.37 -14.15
C SER A 72 8.26 1.22 -13.56
N VAL A 73 7.67 2.29 -13.03
CA VAL A 73 6.28 2.29 -12.54
C VAL A 73 5.31 1.95 -13.67
N ARG A 74 5.40 2.60 -14.83
CA ARG A 74 4.55 2.31 -15.99
C ARG A 74 4.64 0.85 -16.41
N ARG A 75 5.86 0.34 -16.58
CA ARG A 75 6.10 -1.05 -16.98
C ARG A 75 5.53 -2.05 -15.96
N LYS A 76 5.72 -1.80 -14.66
CA LYS A 76 5.20 -2.67 -13.59
C LYS A 76 3.67 -2.62 -13.51
N LEU A 77 3.06 -1.44 -13.65
CA LEU A 77 1.60 -1.30 -13.67
C LEU A 77 0.96 -2.06 -14.84
N GLU A 78 1.59 -2.04 -16.01
CA GLU A 78 1.10 -2.78 -17.17
C GLU A 78 1.19 -4.30 -16.94
N ALA A 79 2.33 -4.80 -16.45
CA ALA A 79 2.45 -6.21 -16.09
C ALA A 79 1.43 -6.61 -15.01
N MET A 80 1.26 -5.80 -13.98
CA MET A 80 0.26 -6.02 -12.93
C MET A 80 -1.19 -5.96 -13.46
N ARG A 81 -1.44 -5.23 -14.55
CA ARG A 81 -2.75 -5.19 -15.22
C ARG A 81 -3.01 -6.50 -15.95
N GLU A 82 -2.01 -7.03 -16.64
CA GLU A 82 -2.06 -8.33 -17.31
C GLU A 82 -2.28 -9.46 -16.30
N ASP A 83 -1.63 -9.36 -15.13
CA ASP A 83 -1.77 -10.28 -14.00
C ASP A 83 -3.09 -10.09 -13.21
N GLY A 84 -3.91 -9.08 -13.54
CA GLY A 84 -5.21 -8.82 -12.91
C GLY A 84 -5.16 -8.17 -11.53
N TRP A 85 -4.01 -7.64 -11.09
CA TRP A 85 -3.87 -6.93 -9.81
C TRP A 85 -4.43 -5.51 -9.84
N VAL A 86 -4.29 -4.83 -10.97
CA VAL A 86 -4.71 -3.44 -11.16
C VAL A 86 -5.54 -3.27 -12.42
N VAL A 87 -6.37 -2.23 -12.45
CA VAL A 87 -7.15 -1.80 -13.60
C VAL A 87 -6.88 -0.33 -13.89
N ARG A 88 -7.15 0.07 -15.12
CA ARG A 88 -7.11 1.46 -15.54
C ARG A 88 -8.54 1.96 -15.71
N ASP A 89 -8.89 3.06 -15.05
CA ASP A 89 -10.24 3.63 -15.14
C ASP A 89 -10.44 4.46 -16.43
N ALA A 90 -11.65 4.98 -16.62
CA ALA A 90 -12.01 5.80 -17.78
C ALA A 90 -11.18 7.09 -17.90
N GLU A 91 -10.64 7.59 -16.79
CA GLU A 91 -9.81 8.79 -16.70
C GLU A 91 -8.32 8.48 -16.76
N SER A 92 -7.96 7.25 -17.15
CA SER A 92 -6.57 6.81 -17.28
C SER A 92 -5.80 6.67 -15.95
N ASN A 93 -6.49 6.65 -14.80
CA ASN A 93 -5.90 6.41 -13.48
C ASN A 93 -5.77 4.93 -13.19
N TRP A 94 -4.83 4.61 -12.29
CA TRP A 94 -4.63 3.23 -11.83
C TRP A 94 -5.39 2.97 -10.54
N CYS A 95 -6.06 1.82 -10.49
CA CYS A 95 -6.81 1.35 -9.33
C CYS A 95 -6.52 -0.13 -9.06
N VAL A 96 -6.67 -0.54 -7.80
CA VAL A 96 -6.69 -1.96 -7.44
C VAL A 96 -7.90 -2.64 -8.08
N ALA A 97 -7.69 -3.77 -8.74
CA ALA A 97 -8.81 -4.56 -9.30
C ALA A 97 -9.73 -5.05 -8.17
N GLN A 98 -11.04 -4.98 -8.37
CA GLN A 98 -12.01 -5.36 -7.33
C GLN A 98 -11.86 -6.82 -6.87
N SER A 99 -11.56 -7.72 -7.82
CA SER A 99 -11.24 -9.13 -7.56
C SER A 99 -10.03 -9.33 -6.65
N SER A 100 -9.08 -8.39 -6.68
CA SER A 100 -7.79 -8.48 -6.00
C SER A 100 -7.79 -7.81 -4.63
N ARG A 101 -8.84 -7.04 -4.28
CA ARG A 101 -8.96 -6.33 -3.00
C ARG A 101 -8.91 -7.23 -1.78
N ARG A 102 -9.59 -8.39 -1.81
CA ARG A 102 -9.54 -9.37 -0.71
C ARG A 102 -8.13 -9.94 -0.55
N SER A 103 -7.54 -10.39 -1.65
CA SER A 103 -6.18 -10.94 -1.66
C SER A 103 -5.16 -9.94 -1.14
N ILE A 104 -5.28 -8.66 -1.49
CA ILE A 104 -4.42 -7.59 -0.96
C ILE A 104 -4.64 -7.40 0.53
N THR A 105 -5.88 -7.37 1.00
CA THR A 105 -6.12 -7.21 2.45
C THR A 105 -5.47 -8.33 3.26
N GLU A 106 -5.58 -9.58 2.79
CA GLU A 106 -4.96 -10.75 3.43
C GLU A 106 -3.42 -10.70 3.31
N LEU A 107 -2.91 -10.35 2.13
CA LEU A 107 -1.48 -10.28 1.84
C LEU A 107 -0.76 -9.22 2.68
N TYR A 108 -1.39 -8.08 2.92
CA TYR A 108 -0.79 -6.97 3.66
C TYR A 108 -1.24 -6.90 5.13
N SER A 109 -2.16 -7.76 5.59
CA SER A 109 -2.60 -7.79 7.00
C SER A 109 -1.42 -7.87 7.97
N PRO A 110 -0.41 -8.75 7.78
CA PRO A 110 0.72 -8.82 8.70
C PRO A 110 1.48 -7.50 8.79
N LEU A 111 1.67 -6.80 7.67
CA LEU A 111 2.30 -5.47 7.67
C LEU A 111 1.43 -4.41 8.34
N MET A 112 0.12 -4.45 8.13
CA MET A 112 -0.82 -3.50 8.71
C MET A 112 -0.94 -3.65 10.24
N ASP A 113 -0.95 -4.89 10.71
CA ASP A 113 -1.00 -5.22 12.13
C ASP A 113 0.28 -4.79 12.84
N LEU A 114 1.43 -4.90 12.17
CA LEU A 114 2.73 -4.42 12.65
C LEU A 114 2.87 -2.88 12.60
N GLY A 115 2.23 -2.22 11.63
CA GLY A 115 2.30 -0.77 11.43
C GLY A 115 1.33 0.06 12.29
N ARG A 116 0.27 -0.56 12.84
CA ARG A 116 -0.76 0.13 13.63
C ARG A 116 -0.21 0.95 14.82
N PRO A 117 0.80 0.49 15.59
CA PRO A 117 1.39 1.28 16.67
C PRO A 117 2.32 2.40 16.18
N LEU A 118 2.93 2.25 14.99
CA LEU A 118 3.85 3.24 14.41
C LEU A 118 3.12 4.49 13.89
N LEU A 119 1.86 4.34 13.46
CA LEU A 119 1.00 5.44 13.02
C LEU A 119 0.20 6.07 14.17
N ALA A 120 0.12 5.41 15.32
CA ALA A 120 -0.39 5.99 16.55
C ALA A 120 0.71 6.86 17.16
N SER A 121 0.76 8.14 16.78
CA SER A 121 1.67 9.10 17.41
C SER A 121 1.41 9.15 18.92
N PRO A 122 2.43 9.15 19.79
CA PRO A 122 2.27 9.37 21.21
C PRO A 122 2.04 10.87 21.49
N GLU A 123 0.86 11.39 21.14
CA GLU A 123 0.44 12.73 21.56
C GLU A 123 -0.99 12.69 22.12
N SER A 124 -1.11 12.36 23.41
CA SER A 124 -2.10 13.00 24.29
C SER A 124 -1.83 12.80 25.79
N ASP A 125 -0.59 12.61 26.24
CA ASP A 125 -0.29 12.58 27.68
C ASP A 125 0.44 13.85 28.11
N GLY A 126 -0.35 14.92 28.15
CA GLY A 126 0.12 16.28 28.44
C GLY A 126 -1.01 17.17 28.93
N LYS A 127 -1.95 16.64 29.71
CA LYS A 127 -2.90 17.46 30.46
C LYS A 127 -2.52 17.41 31.94
N LYS A 128 -1.59 18.30 32.31
CA LYS A 128 -1.22 18.56 33.70
C LYS A 128 -2.35 19.37 34.36
N PRO A 129 -2.88 18.99 35.53
CA PRO A 129 -3.60 19.92 36.38
C PRO A 129 -2.65 20.91 37.06
#